data_AF-A0A959EYU0-F1
#
_entry.id   AF-A0A959EYU0-F1
#
_cell.length_a   1.000
_cell.length_b   1.000
_cell.length_c   1.000
_cell.angle_alpha   90.00
_cell.angle_beta   90.00
_cell.angle_gamma   90.00
#
_symmetry.space_group_name_H-M   'P 1'
#
loop_
_entity.id
_entity.type
_entity.pdbx_description
1 polymer ?
#
loop_
_entity_poly.entity_id
_entity_poly.type
_entity_poly.pdbx_seq_one_letter_code
_entity_poly.pdbx_strand_id
1 'polypeptide(L)'
;EEYLAIRSFQEDAVGTRLRLLRAYRERGLAEHRKQALRQTRKVLQKSPYRDADHFDFQSALSWESYQLQLGHQPSEVWPLEEWVDLTDRSFFTHKLKQLCVLAAHQAVYTANYQYIREFRNAFFPYLESRDLLQVPAIGLYYHGFFILQDEAGDRHFPAFRELLREHSDRFPPEEVRQLYLMAINYCVGRVNRGEHRFFEEMSALYRAGLSQNLLLEKGRLSRFTYLNAVAAAIQTRDFDWAEELIEQYRRFLSPAHRDSAYHYCRARLSYETGRYDEALTEINQAYFKDVLLNLAAKTISLKIYYTLENFDLLDAHVNAMNNFIRRNRLIGYHRKNYLNLLRFTRKLLGVNPFDPKATAELRVQIEAAEPLTEKAWLLAQLR
;
A
#
# COMPACT_ATOMS: atom_id res chain seq x y z
N GLU A 1 11.01 15.56 27.85
CA GLU A 1 9.75 15.73 27.09
C GLU A 1 9.56 17.17 26.64
N GLU A 2 9.59 18.14 27.56
CA GLU A 2 9.45 19.57 27.25
C GLU A 2 10.42 20.08 26.16
N TYR A 3 11.69 19.69 26.24
CA TYR A 3 12.68 20.00 25.18
C TYR A 3 12.23 19.53 23.79
N LEU A 4 11.65 18.32 23.68
CA LEU A 4 11.17 17.79 22.40
C LEU A 4 9.96 18.59 21.89
N ALA A 5 9.06 19.01 22.79
CA ALA A 5 7.91 19.83 22.44
C ALA A 5 8.35 21.22 21.94
N ILE A 6 9.29 21.88 22.63
CA ILE A 6 9.82 23.19 22.22
C ILE A 6 10.55 23.07 20.88
N ARG A 7 11.36 22.02 20.69
CA ARG A 7 12.06 21.78 19.44
C ARG A 7 11.11 21.56 18.27
N SER A 8 10.11 20.69 18.45
CA SER A 8 9.06 20.43 17.46
C SER A 8 8.31 21.72 17.09
N PHE A 9 7.98 22.54 18.09
CA PHE A 9 7.37 23.84 17.88
C PHE A 9 8.25 24.75 17.01
N GLN A 10 9.56 24.85 17.30
CA GLN A 10 10.49 25.65 16.51
C GLN A 10 10.69 25.15 15.08
N GLU A 11 10.55 23.84 14.85
CA GLU A 11 10.61 23.21 13.53
C GLU A 11 9.34 23.51 12.69
N ASP A 12 8.17 23.72 13.33
CA ASP A 12 6.95 24.21 12.67
C ASP A 12 7.03 25.73 12.39
N ALA A 13 7.66 26.04 11.26
CA ALA A 13 7.89 27.40 10.79
C ALA A 13 6.60 28.23 10.63
N VAL A 14 5.49 27.64 10.17
CA VAL A 14 4.26 28.39 9.90
C VAL A 14 3.43 28.53 11.18
N GLY A 15 3.22 27.43 11.90
CA GLY A 15 2.44 27.44 13.14
C GLY A 15 3.05 28.32 14.22
N THR A 16 4.39 28.32 14.37
CA THR A 16 5.08 29.25 15.29
C THR A 16 4.79 30.71 14.95
N ARG A 17 4.83 31.07 13.66
CA ARG A 17 4.56 32.44 13.21
C ARG A 17 3.09 32.82 13.36
N LEU A 18 2.15 31.88 13.19
CA LEU A 18 0.73 32.12 13.48
C LEU A 18 0.50 32.41 14.97
N ARG A 19 1.21 31.71 15.87
CA ARG A 19 1.14 32.05 17.30
C ARG A 19 1.74 33.41 17.61
N LEU A 20 2.83 33.79 16.95
CA LEU A 20 3.41 35.12 17.08
C LEU A 20 2.42 36.22 16.64
N LEU A 21 1.67 36.00 15.56
CA LEU A 21 0.62 36.93 15.12
C LEU A 21 -0.46 37.14 16.19
N ARG A 22 -0.92 36.05 16.83
CA ARG A 22 -1.87 36.11 17.94
C ARG A 22 -1.28 36.86 19.14
N ALA A 23 -0.03 36.58 19.49
CA ALA A 23 0.66 37.24 20.60
C ALA A 23 0.82 38.76 20.37
N TYR A 24 1.10 39.19 19.14
CA TYR A 24 1.13 40.61 18.77
C TYR A 24 -0.26 41.25 18.80
N ARG A 25 -1.30 40.53 18.36
CA ARG A 25 -2.68 41.00 18.45
C ARG A 25 -3.09 41.27 19.90
N GLU A 26 -2.86 40.31 20.79
CA GLU A 26 -3.19 40.41 22.22
C GLU A 26 -2.46 41.56 22.93
N ARG A 27 -1.29 41.96 22.41
CA ARG A 27 -0.47 43.06 22.94
C ARG A 27 -0.68 44.39 22.23
N GLY A 28 -1.61 44.47 21.26
CA GLY A 28 -1.87 45.70 20.49
C GLY A 28 -0.71 46.14 19.57
N LEU A 29 0.22 45.23 19.23
CA LEU A 29 1.41 45.55 18.43
C LEU A 29 1.12 45.48 16.91
N ALA A 30 0.32 46.41 16.40
CA ALA A 30 -0.21 46.38 15.02
C ALA A 30 0.86 46.35 13.91
N GLU A 31 1.90 47.19 13.99
CA GLU A 31 2.96 47.24 12.97
C GLU A 31 3.80 45.95 12.93
N HIS A 32 4.16 45.43 14.11
CA HIS A 32 4.86 44.15 14.24
C HIS A 32 4.01 43.00 13.66
N ARG A 33 2.70 43.01 13.94
CA ARG A 33 1.74 42.05 13.38
C ARG A 33 1.65 42.14 11.86
N LYS A 34 1.60 43.35 11.29
CA LYS A 34 1.55 43.56 9.83
C LYS A 34 2.80 43.02 9.15
N GLN A 35 3.98 43.27 9.72
CA GLN A 35 5.25 42.73 9.22
C GLN A 35 5.30 41.21 9.32
N ALA A 36 4.96 40.65 10.49
CA ALA A 36 4.93 39.22 10.71
C ALA A 36 3.96 38.53 9.73
N LEU A 37 2.80 39.12 9.46
CA LEU A 37 1.79 38.55 8.56
C LEU A 37 2.33 38.41 7.14
N ARG A 38 3.02 39.44 6.63
CA ARG A 38 3.70 39.42 5.33
C ARG A 38 4.79 38.35 5.28
N GLN A 39 5.56 38.18 6.36
CA GLN A 39 6.61 37.17 6.44
C GLN A 39 6.02 35.76 6.48
N THR A 40 4.96 35.52 7.28
CA THR A 40 4.30 34.21 7.37
C THR A 40 3.70 33.79 6.04
N ARG A 41 3.05 34.71 5.31
CA ARG A 41 2.57 34.45 3.94
C ARG A 41 3.69 34.00 3.00
N LYS A 42 4.84 34.69 3.02
CA LYS A 42 6.00 34.31 2.21
C LYS A 42 6.54 32.92 2.56
N VAL A 43 6.55 32.57 3.85
CA VAL A 43 7.00 31.23 4.30
C VAL A 43 6.01 30.16 3.83
N LEU A 44 4.71 30.38 4.00
CA LEU A 44 3.67 29.44 3.57
C LEU A 44 3.67 29.25 2.04
N GLN A 45 3.85 30.32 1.26
CA GLN A 45 3.95 30.25 -0.20
C GLN A 45 5.17 29.45 -0.68
N LYS A 46 6.28 29.51 0.06
CA LYS A 46 7.49 28.71 -0.22
C LYS A 46 7.36 27.24 0.16
N SER A 47 6.41 26.89 1.03
CA SER A 47 6.12 25.49 1.32
C SER A 47 5.64 24.80 0.03
N PRO A 48 6.17 23.63 -0.34
CA PRO A 48 5.67 22.87 -1.48
C PRO A 48 4.30 22.24 -1.20
N TYR A 49 3.94 22.07 0.07
CA TYR A 49 2.77 21.29 0.46
C TYR A 49 1.45 22.01 0.18
N ARG A 50 0.45 21.26 -0.31
CA ARG A 50 -0.92 21.69 -0.64
C ARG A 50 -1.94 20.69 -0.07
N ASP A 51 -1.66 20.25 1.14
CA ASP A 51 -2.46 19.36 1.98
C ASP A 51 -3.47 20.12 2.84
N ALA A 52 -4.17 19.42 3.73
CA ALA A 52 -5.16 20.04 4.61
C ALA A 52 -4.57 21.14 5.49
N ASP A 53 -3.38 20.90 6.06
CA ASP A 53 -2.68 21.85 6.94
C ASP A 53 -2.32 23.13 6.18
N HIS A 54 -1.94 23.04 4.90
CA HIS A 54 -1.74 24.21 4.05
C HIS A 54 -2.99 25.09 3.98
N PHE A 55 -4.16 24.49 3.73
CA PHE A 55 -5.43 25.22 3.65
C PHE A 55 -5.85 25.80 5.01
N ASP A 56 -5.61 25.08 6.11
CA ASP A 56 -5.81 25.59 7.47
C ASP A 56 -4.95 26.83 7.74
N PHE A 57 -3.67 26.80 7.37
CA PHE A 57 -2.78 27.94 7.53
C PHE A 57 -3.19 29.12 6.66
N GLN A 58 -3.62 28.89 5.42
CA GLN A 58 -4.14 29.95 4.56
C GLN A 58 -5.40 30.58 5.15
N SER A 59 -6.37 29.76 5.59
CA SER A 59 -7.60 30.23 6.24
C SER A 59 -7.29 31.07 7.49
N ALA A 60 -6.38 30.60 8.35
CA ALA A 60 -5.95 31.33 9.54
C ALA A 60 -5.29 32.69 9.20
N LEU A 61 -4.46 32.76 8.16
CA LEU A 61 -3.85 34.02 7.72
C LEU A 61 -4.87 34.99 7.13
N SER A 62 -5.87 34.50 6.39
CA SER A 62 -6.96 35.31 5.89
C SER A 62 -7.76 35.93 7.04
N TRP A 63 -8.04 35.15 8.09
CA TRP A 63 -8.68 35.66 9.31
C TRP A 63 -7.83 36.69 10.05
N GLU A 64 -6.52 36.44 10.24
CA GLU A 64 -5.63 37.41 10.87
C GLU A 64 -5.55 38.72 10.09
N SER A 65 -5.62 38.65 8.76
CA SER A 65 -5.61 39.83 7.89
C SER A 65 -6.88 40.67 8.06
N TYR A 66 -8.04 40.02 8.04
CA TYR A 66 -9.33 40.67 8.27
C TYR A 66 -9.36 41.35 9.65
N GLN A 67 -8.89 40.66 10.70
CA GLN A 67 -8.82 41.19 12.07
C GLN A 67 -7.86 42.39 12.23
N LEU A 68 -6.84 42.53 11.39
CA LEU A 68 -5.97 43.72 11.41
C LEU A 68 -6.69 44.94 10.83
N GLN A 69 -7.62 44.72 9.91
CA GLN A 69 -8.35 45.77 9.20
C GLN A 69 -9.59 46.25 9.95
N LEU A 70 -10.20 45.45 10.83
CA LEU A 70 -11.32 45.90 11.67
C LEU A 70 -11.00 47.15 12.52
N GLY A 71 -9.72 47.46 12.74
CA GLY A 71 -9.27 48.70 13.39
C GLY A 71 -9.11 49.92 12.47
N HIS A 72 -9.36 49.77 11.16
CA HIS A 72 -9.26 50.81 10.13
C HIS A 72 -10.64 50.99 9.44
N GLN A 73 -10.90 52.17 8.85
CA GLN A 73 -12.24 52.49 8.35
C GLN A 73 -12.78 51.46 7.32
N PRO A 74 -14.07 51.07 7.41
CA PRO A 74 -14.68 50.08 6.55
C PRO A 74 -15.02 50.68 5.18
N SER A 75 -14.05 50.70 4.26
CA SER A 75 -14.27 51.22 2.88
C SER A 75 -14.08 50.19 1.77
N GLU A 76 -13.66 48.95 2.09
CA GLU A 76 -13.40 47.91 1.07
C GLU A 76 -14.19 46.61 1.35
N VAL A 77 -14.73 46.02 0.28
CA VAL A 77 -15.33 44.68 0.31
C VAL A 77 -14.20 43.65 0.39
N TRP A 78 -14.17 42.87 1.46
CA TRP A 78 -13.15 41.86 1.67
C TRP A 78 -13.55 40.53 1.02
N PRO A 79 -12.61 39.74 0.44
CA PRO A 79 -12.90 38.44 -0.16
C PRO A 79 -13.16 37.37 0.92
N LEU A 80 -14.26 37.51 1.66
CA LEU A 80 -14.67 36.56 2.70
C LEU A 80 -15.07 35.20 2.09
N GLU A 81 -15.52 35.17 0.84
CA GLU A 81 -15.80 33.92 0.12
C GLU A 81 -14.54 33.07 -0.05
N GLU A 82 -13.39 33.67 -0.35
CA GLU A 82 -12.11 32.94 -0.44
C GLU A 82 -11.74 32.31 0.90
N TRP A 83 -12.01 33.01 2.02
CA TRP A 83 -11.78 32.45 3.35
C TRP A 83 -12.70 31.26 3.67
N VAL A 84 -13.96 31.32 3.22
CA VAL A 84 -14.89 30.19 3.30
C VAL A 84 -14.39 29.02 2.46
N ASP A 85 -14.00 29.25 1.20
CA ASP A 85 -13.48 28.22 0.30
C ASP A 85 -12.22 27.53 0.85
N LEU A 86 -11.30 28.28 1.46
CA LEU A 86 -10.12 27.72 2.11
C LEU A 86 -10.49 26.80 3.28
N THR A 87 -11.51 27.20 4.05
CA THR A 87 -12.03 26.42 5.17
C THR A 87 -12.72 25.15 4.68
N ASP A 88 -13.52 25.23 3.62
CA ASP A 88 -14.14 24.08 2.96
C ASP A 88 -13.07 23.10 2.46
N ARG A 89 -12.03 23.60 1.78
CA ARG A 89 -10.93 22.76 1.28
C ARG A 89 -10.21 21.99 2.37
N SER A 90 -9.88 22.66 3.47
CA SER A 90 -9.30 22.01 4.64
C SER A 90 -10.26 20.96 5.21
N PHE A 91 -11.50 21.36 5.49
CA PHE A 91 -12.51 20.51 6.11
C PHE A 91 -12.72 19.22 5.30
N PHE A 92 -12.95 19.33 4.00
CA PHE A 92 -13.20 18.18 3.15
C PHE A 92 -11.97 17.29 3.00
N THR A 93 -10.77 17.86 2.92
CA THR A 93 -9.53 17.06 2.87
C THR A 93 -9.37 16.24 4.15
N HIS A 94 -9.48 16.87 5.34
CA HIS A 94 -9.43 16.16 6.62
C HIS A 94 -10.52 15.10 6.74
N LYS A 95 -11.74 15.42 6.33
CA LYS A 95 -12.88 14.48 6.42
C LYS A 95 -12.73 13.28 5.50
N LEU A 96 -12.32 13.49 4.26
CA LEU A 96 -12.10 12.38 3.32
C LEU A 96 -10.91 11.52 3.77
N LYS A 97 -9.84 12.11 4.31
CA LYS A 97 -8.74 11.38 4.94
C LYS A 97 -9.23 10.50 6.10
N GLN A 98 -10.05 11.04 7.00
CA GLN A 98 -10.67 10.28 8.09
C GLN A 98 -11.57 9.15 7.56
N LEU A 99 -12.35 9.40 6.50
CA LEU A 99 -13.18 8.39 5.87
C LEU A 99 -12.35 7.26 5.24
N CYS A 100 -11.20 7.57 4.64
CA CYS A 100 -10.27 6.55 4.16
C CYS A 100 -9.77 5.66 5.31
N VAL A 101 -9.42 6.25 6.45
CA VAL A 101 -9.02 5.47 7.64
C VAL A 101 -10.17 4.56 8.12
N LEU A 102 -11.39 5.08 8.19
CA LEU A 102 -12.57 4.30 8.56
C LEU A 102 -12.85 3.16 7.57
N ALA A 103 -12.75 3.43 6.27
CA ALA A 103 -12.93 2.45 5.20
C ALA A 103 -11.89 1.33 5.27
N ALA A 104 -10.61 1.69 5.41
CA ALA A 104 -9.52 0.72 5.56
C ALA A 104 -9.69 -0.14 6.81
N HIS A 105 -10.11 0.44 7.94
CA HIS A 105 -10.38 -0.31 9.16
C HIS A 105 -11.58 -1.26 9.01
N GLN A 106 -12.67 -0.79 8.39
CA GLN A 106 -13.85 -1.60 8.10
C GLN A 106 -13.53 -2.81 7.21
N ALA A 107 -12.65 -2.64 6.21
CA ALA A 107 -12.21 -3.73 5.34
C ALA A 107 -11.46 -4.85 6.07
N VAL A 108 -10.78 -4.54 7.19
CA VAL A 108 -9.99 -5.52 7.96
C VAL A 108 -10.78 -6.13 9.12
N TYR A 109 -11.58 -5.34 9.83
CA TYR A 109 -12.20 -5.73 11.10
C TYR A 109 -13.71 -5.94 11.03
N THR A 110 -14.32 -5.86 9.83
CA THR A 110 -15.78 -5.99 9.63
C THR A 110 -16.59 -5.03 10.52
N ALA A 111 -16.01 -3.89 10.87
CA ALA A 111 -16.70 -2.82 11.60
C ALA A 111 -17.72 -2.13 10.68
N ASN A 112 -18.87 -1.73 11.21
CA ASN A 112 -19.87 -0.99 10.43
C ASN A 112 -19.95 0.46 10.93
N TYR A 113 -19.26 1.37 10.24
CA TYR A 113 -19.27 2.78 10.59
C TYR A 113 -20.40 3.52 9.87
N GLN A 114 -21.52 3.71 10.57
CA GLN A 114 -22.67 4.48 10.07
C GLN A 114 -22.28 5.87 9.54
N TYR A 115 -21.27 6.50 10.14
CA TYR A 115 -20.76 7.81 9.73
C TYR A 115 -20.34 7.87 8.25
N ILE A 116 -19.80 6.78 7.69
CA ILE A 116 -19.41 6.72 6.27
C ILE A 116 -20.62 7.00 5.38
N ARG A 117 -21.76 6.35 5.66
CA ARG A 117 -22.99 6.50 4.88
C ARG A 117 -23.58 7.90 5.03
N GLU A 118 -23.61 8.42 6.26
CA GLU A 118 -24.14 9.76 6.55
C GLU A 118 -23.37 10.85 5.83
N PHE A 119 -22.03 10.82 5.93
CA PHE A 119 -21.19 11.81 5.27
C PHE A 119 -21.31 11.73 3.75
N ARG A 120 -21.29 10.52 3.19
CA ARG A 120 -21.43 10.32 1.73
C ARG A 120 -22.72 10.94 1.21
N ASN A 121 -23.85 10.63 1.85
CA ASN A 121 -25.16 11.12 1.40
C ASN A 121 -25.28 12.64 1.50
N ALA A 122 -24.70 13.25 2.54
CA ALA A 122 -24.80 14.68 2.76
C ALA A 122 -23.83 15.49 1.87
N PHE A 123 -22.59 15.02 1.68
CA PHE A 123 -21.51 15.87 1.19
C PHE A 123 -20.92 15.46 -0.17
N PHE A 124 -21.06 14.23 -0.64
CA PHE A 124 -20.49 13.87 -1.95
C PHE A 124 -21.17 14.62 -3.12
N PRO A 125 -22.51 14.79 -3.14
CA PRO A 125 -23.16 15.64 -4.14
C PRO A 125 -22.71 17.11 -4.07
N TYR A 126 -22.38 17.60 -2.86
CA TYR A 126 -21.85 18.95 -2.68
C TYR A 126 -20.43 19.08 -3.25
N LEU A 127 -19.56 18.12 -2.98
CA LEU A 127 -18.19 18.08 -3.53
C LEU A 127 -18.18 18.13 -5.06
N GLU A 128 -19.08 17.37 -5.69
CA GLU A 128 -19.23 17.31 -7.15
C GLU A 128 -19.82 18.59 -7.73
N SER A 129 -20.87 19.14 -7.12
CA SER A 129 -21.52 20.36 -7.63
C SER A 129 -20.69 21.64 -7.47
N ARG A 130 -19.76 21.66 -6.51
CA ARG A 130 -18.82 22.78 -6.28
C ARG A 130 -17.47 22.61 -7.00
N ASP A 131 -17.31 21.56 -7.81
CA ASP A 131 -16.07 21.22 -8.51
C ASP A 131 -14.84 21.12 -7.57
N LEU A 132 -15.07 20.72 -6.31
CA LEU A 132 -14.02 20.63 -5.29
C LEU A 132 -13.06 19.48 -5.55
N LEU A 133 -13.43 18.53 -6.42
CA LEU A 133 -12.57 17.41 -6.81
C LEU A 133 -11.36 17.85 -7.64
N GLN A 134 -11.36 19.06 -8.23
CA GLN A 134 -10.18 19.65 -8.88
C GLN A 134 -9.07 20.00 -7.89
N VAL A 135 -9.38 20.12 -6.60
CA VAL A 135 -8.38 20.34 -5.56
C VAL A 135 -7.69 18.99 -5.31
N PRO A 136 -6.38 18.85 -5.61
CA PRO A 136 -5.71 17.55 -5.60
C PRO A 136 -5.86 16.76 -4.31
N ALA A 137 -5.80 17.43 -3.15
CA ALA A 137 -5.94 16.79 -1.85
C ALA A 137 -7.33 16.19 -1.63
N ILE A 138 -8.38 16.89 -2.08
CA ILE A 138 -9.76 16.41 -2.01
C ILE A 138 -9.95 15.26 -3.00
N GLY A 139 -9.53 15.44 -4.26
CA GLY A 139 -9.63 14.43 -5.30
C GLY A 139 -8.93 13.12 -4.92
N LEU A 140 -7.70 13.19 -4.41
CA LEU A 140 -6.93 12.03 -3.95
C LEU A 140 -7.69 11.22 -2.90
N TYR A 141 -8.14 11.86 -1.83
CA TYR A 141 -8.84 11.14 -0.77
C TYR A 141 -10.26 10.71 -1.18
N TYR A 142 -10.94 11.46 -2.06
CA TYR A 142 -12.22 11.06 -2.63
C TYR A 142 -12.08 9.77 -3.45
N HIS A 143 -11.17 9.73 -4.42
CA HIS A 143 -10.94 8.51 -5.21
C HIS A 143 -10.37 7.37 -4.36
N GLY A 144 -9.48 7.69 -3.41
CA GLY A 144 -8.94 6.74 -2.44
C GLY A 144 -10.02 6.06 -1.60
N PHE A 145 -11.03 6.81 -1.15
CA PHE A 145 -12.17 6.27 -0.42
C PHE A 145 -12.94 5.22 -1.24
N PHE A 146 -13.23 5.50 -2.50
CA PHE A 146 -13.94 4.55 -3.37
C PHE A 146 -13.13 3.27 -3.66
N ILE A 147 -11.81 3.43 -3.86
CA ILE A 147 -10.88 2.32 -4.04
C ILE A 147 -10.88 1.41 -2.80
N LEU A 148 -10.87 1.98 -1.60
CA LEU A 148 -10.93 1.22 -0.34
C LEU A 148 -12.27 0.51 -0.12
N GLN A 149 -13.36 1.08 -0.62
CA GLN A 149 -14.68 0.44 -0.62
C GLN A 149 -14.84 -0.59 -1.75
N ASP A 150 -13.83 -0.74 -2.62
CA ASP A 150 -13.87 -1.57 -3.83
C ASP A 150 -15.10 -1.28 -4.71
N GLU A 151 -15.48 0.00 -4.74
CA GLU A 151 -16.64 0.51 -5.48
C GLU A 151 -16.17 1.24 -6.73
N ALA A 152 -16.69 0.84 -7.90
CA ALA A 152 -16.36 1.42 -9.19
C ALA A 152 -14.84 1.58 -9.43
N GLY A 153 -14.06 0.57 -9.02
CA GLY A 153 -12.59 0.61 -9.04
C GLY A 153 -11.98 0.90 -10.42
N ASP A 154 -12.59 0.41 -11.51
CA ASP A 154 -12.13 0.69 -12.87
C ASP A 154 -12.21 2.19 -13.25
N ARG A 155 -13.04 2.99 -12.54
CA ARG A 155 -13.10 4.46 -12.68
C ARG A 155 -12.18 5.16 -11.69
N HIS A 156 -12.24 4.82 -10.41
CA HIS A 156 -11.57 5.59 -9.36
C HIS A 156 -10.07 5.30 -9.27
N PHE A 157 -9.63 4.06 -9.55
CA PHE A 157 -8.22 3.71 -9.47
C PHE A 157 -7.35 4.44 -10.49
N PRO A 158 -7.70 4.51 -11.79
CA PRO A 158 -6.93 5.30 -12.76
C PRO A 158 -6.82 6.78 -12.40
N ALA A 159 -7.93 7.39 -11.95
CA ALA A 159 -7.94 8.79 -11.53
C ALA A 159 -7.07 9.04 -10.29
N PHE A 160 -7.16 8.16 -9.28
CA PHE A 160 -6.30 8.22 -8.10
C PHE A 160 -4.82 8.09 -8.45
N ARG A 161 -4.48 7.13 -9.30
CA ARG A 161 -3.11 6.87 -9.73
C ARG A 161 -2.52 8.09 -10.44
N GLU A 162 -3.28 8.72 -11.33
CA GLU A 162 -2.84 9.91 -12.04
C GLU A 162 -2.60 11.08 -11.08
N LEU A 163 -3.57 11.40 -10.22
CA LEU A 163 -3.43 12.45 -9.21
C LEU A 163 -2.24 12.19 -8.28
N LEU A 164 -2.00 10.93 -7.89
CA LEU A 164 -0.88 10.58 -7.01
C LEU A 164 0.45 10.81 -7.72
N ARG A 165 0.54 10.46 -9.00
CA ARG A 165 1.74 10.69 -9.82
C ARG A 165 2.01 12.19 -9.99
N GLU A 166 0.99 12.97 -10.31
CA GLU A 166 1.12 14.40 -10.64
C GLU A 166 1.34 15.30 -9.42
N HIS A 167 0.90 14.88 -8.23
CA HIS A 167 0.84 15.77 -7.08
C HIS A 167 1.54 15.26 -5.82
N SER A 168 2.17 14.07 -5.84
CA SER A 168 2.86 13.51 -4.66
C SER A 168 3.92 14.44 -4.06
N ASP A 169 4.60 15.25 -4.86
CA ASP A 169 5.59 16.25 -4.42
C ASP A 169 4.98 17.42 -3.61
N ARG A 170 3.65 17.57 -3.66
CA ARG A 170 2.88 18.59 -2.94
C ARG A 170 2.28 18.09 -1.63
N PHE A 171 2.71 16.93 -1.14
CA PHE A 171 2.27 16.41 0.16
C PHE A 171 3.47 16.07 1.05
N PRO A 172 3.30 16.11 2.38
CA PRO A 172 4.31 15.58 3.28
C PRO A 172 4.64 14.11 2.97
N PRO A 173 5.91 13.66 3.07
CA PRO A 173 6.30 12.30 2.72
C PRO A 173 5.50 11.19 3.43
N GLU A 174 5.15 11.40 4.70
CA GLU A 174 4.32 10.46 5.48
C GLU A 174 2.89 10.34 4.91
N GLU A 175 2.33 11.42 4.38
CA GLU A 175 1.02 11.42 3.73
C GLU A 175 1.08 10.71 2.36
N VAL A 176 2.10 11.01 1.57
CA VAL A 176 2.37 10.32 0.29
C VAL A 176 2.51 8.82 0.51
N ARG A 177 3.27 8.40 1.53
CA ARG A 177 3.42 6.99 1.92
C ARG A 177 2.06 6.32 2.14
N GLN A 178 1.15 6.96 2.87
CA GLN A 178 -0.19 6.41 3.11
C GLN A 178 -0.99 6.25 1.81
N LEU A 179 -0.91 7.23 0.91
CA LEU A 179 -1.58 7.19 -0.40
C LEU A 179 -1.02 6.06 -1.29
N TYR A 180 0.30 5.86 -1.30
CA TYR A 180 0.93 4.73 -2.01
C TYR A 180 0.49 3.39 -1.44
N LEU A 181 0.50 3.24 -0.10
CA LEU A 181 0.08 1.99 0.55
C LEU A 181 -1.39 1.68 0.24
N MET A 182 -2.25 2.69 0.13
CA MET A 182 -3.65 2.52 -0.26
C MET A 182 -3.77 1.96 -1.68
N ALA A 183 -3.09 2.56 -2.67
CA ALA A 183 -3.09 2.04 -4.04
C ALA A 183 -2.49 0.64 -4.16
N ILE A 184 -1.35 0.39 -3.49
CA ILE A 184 -0.69 -0.91 -3.47
C ILE A 184 -1.62 -1.97 -2.88
N ASN A 185 -2.26 -1.69 -1.75
CA ASN A 185 -3.17 -2.64 -1.10
C ASN A 185 -4.39 -2.96 -1.97
N TYR A 186 -4.90 -1.97 -2.71
CA TYR A 186 -5.93 -2.21 -3.70
C TYR A 186 -5.46 -3.18 -4.80
N CYS A 187 -4.30 -2.92 -5.43
CA CYS A 187 -3.74 -3.81 -6.44
C CYS A 187 -3.51 -5.23 -5.91
N VAL A 188 -2.96 -5.36 -4.69
CA VAL A 188 -2.79 -6.65 -4.00
C VAL A 188 -4.13 -7.37 -3.86
N GLY A 189 -5.19 -6.66 -3.47
CA GLY A 189 -6.55 -7.19 -3.38
C GLY A 189 -7.05 -7.76 -4.71
N ARG A 190 -6.86 -7.02 -5.82
CA ARG A 190 -7.26 -7.45 -7.18
C ARG A 190 -6.45 -8.65 -7.65
N VAL A 191 -5.13 -8.64 -7.44
CA VAL A 191 -4.24 -9.77 -7.76
C VAL A 191 -4.66 -11.04 -7.01
N ASN A 192 -5.01 -10.92 -5.74
CA ASN A 192 -5.46 -12.07 -4.94
C ASN A 192 -6.79 -12.66 -5.43
N ARG A 193 -7.59 -11.90 -6.20
CA ARG A 193 -8.82 -12.38 -6.87
C ARG A 193 -8.57 -12.91 -8.28
N GLY A 194 -7.30 -13.00 -8.72
CA GLY A 194 -6.91 -13.53 -10.03
C GLY A 194 -6.82 -12.48 -11.14
N GLU A 195 -6.95 -11.19 -10.83
CA GLU A 195 -6.81 -10.12 -11.83
C GLU A 195 -5.35 -9.74 -12.05
N HIS A 196 -4.62 -10.62 -12.73
CA HIS A 196 -3.17 -10.51 -12.93
C HIS A 196 -2.71 -9.25 -13.66
N ARG A 197 -3.59 -8.53 -14.38
CA ARG A 197 -3.29 -7.22 -14.99
C ARG A 197 -2.77 -6.19 -13.97
N PHE A 198 -3.18 -6.31 -12.70
CA PHE A 198 -2.75 -5.38 -11.65
C PHE A 198 -1.31 -5.60 -11.17
N PHE A 199 -0.60 -6.66 -11.64
CA PHE A 199 0.82 -6.81 -11.34
C PHE A 199 1.66 -5.68 -11.95
N GLU A 200 1.31 -5.18 -13.14
CA GLU A 200 1.99 -4.05 -13.78
C GLU A 200 1.83 -2.78 -12.95
N GLU A 201 0.60 -2.48 -12.52
CA GLU A 201 0.29 -1.34 -11.65
C GLU A 201 1.02 -1.42 -10.32
N MET A 202 0.99 -2.60 -9.69
CA MET A 202 1.64 -2.87 -8.42
C MET A 202 3.16 -2.73 -8.53
N SER A 203 3.76 -3.22 -9.62
CA SER A 203 5.20 -3.09 -9.92
C SER A 203 5.61 -1.62 -10.07
N ALA A 204 4.84 -0.84 -10.85
CA ALA A 204 5.09 0.59 -11.04
C ALA A 204 5.00 1.37 -9.72
N LEU A 205 3.98 1.11 -8.90
CA LEU A 205 3.81 1.76 -7.58
C LEU A 205 4.96 1.42 -6.62
N TYR A 206 5.41 0.16 -6.58
CA TYR A 206 6.55 -0.21 -5.75
C TYR A 206 7.85 0.45 -6.21
N ARG A 207 8.14 0.45 -7.52
CA ARG A 207 9.34 1.12 -8.05
C ARG A 207 9.36 2.61 -7.71
N ALA A 208 8.24 3.30 -7.93
CA ALA A 208 8.11 4.72 -7.62
C ALA A 208 8.22 5.00 -6.10
N GLY A 209 7.53 4.21 -5.27
CA GLY A 209 7.56 4.40 -3.81
C GLY A 209 8.91 4.03 -3.16
N LEU A 210 9.61 3.02 -3.69
CA LEU A 210 10.90 2.57 -3.14
C LEU A 210 12.07 3.46 -3.56
N SER A 211 12.08 3.97 -4.80
CA SER A 211 13.14 4.90 -5.28
C SER A 211 13.15 6.21 -4.51
N GLN A 212 11.99 6.63 -3.98
CA GLN A 212 11.83 7.82 -3.15
C GLN A 212 11.90 7.55 -1.64
N ASN A 213 12.21 6.31 -1.22
CA ASN A 213 12.21 5.86 0.17
C ASN A 213 10.87 6.01 0.92
N LEU A 214 9.76 6.26 0.21
CA LEU A 214 8.42 6.49 0.79
C LEU A 214 7.89 5.25 1.52
N LEU A 215 8.23 4.05 1.03
CA LEU A 215 7.78 2.80 1.64
C LEU A 215 8.64 2.36 2.85
N LEU A 216 9.67 3.12 3.22
CA LEU A 216 10.44 2.89 4.44
C LEU A 216 9.78 3.59 5.64
N GLU A 217 9.56 2.86 6.73
CA GLU A 217 9.11 3.42 8.00
C GLU A 217 10.27 3.47 8.96
N LYS A 218 10.69 4.67 9.39
CA LYS A 218 11.86 4.83 10.28
C LYS A 218 13.09 4.05 9.76
N GLY A 219 13.30 4.11 8.44
CA GLY A 219 14.39 3.39 7.75
C GLY A 219 14.21 1.88 7.64
N ARG A 220 12.99 1.35 7.84
CA ARG A 220 12.70 -0.09 7.74
C ARG A 220 11.67 -0.39 6.67
N LEU A 221 11.88 -1.47 5.92
CA LEU A 221 10.91 -2.00 4.99
C LEU A 221 10.15 -3.16 5.64
N SER A 222 8.83 -3.17 5.52
CA SER A 222 8.02 -4.31 5.96
C SER A 222 8.37 -5.55 5.13
N ARG A 223 8.46 -6.71 5.77
CA ARG A 223 8.67 -7.98 5.07
C ARG A 223 7.59 -8.23 4.01
N PHE A 224 6.35 -7.82 4.29
CA PHE A 224 5.23 -8.00 3.34
C PHE A 224 5.41 -7.15 2.10
N THR A 225 5.78 -5.88 2.27
CA THR A 225 6.09 -4.97 1.16
C THR A 225 7.23 -5.51 0.30
N TYR A 226 8.31 -6.00 0.93
CA TYR A 226 9.44 -6.60 0.24
C TYR A 226 9.04 -7.84 -0.57
N LEU A 227 8.36 -8.80 0.06
CA LEU A 227 7.89 -10.03 -0.62
C LEU A 227 6.95 -9.72 -1.79
N ASN A 228 6.03 -8.78 -1.60
CA ASN A 228 5.06 -8.39 -2.62
C ASN A 228 5.70 -7.62 -3.78
N ALA A 229 6.67 -6.76 -3.51
CA ALA A 229 7.41 -6.04 -4.56
C ALA A 229 8.21 -7.01 -5.44
N VAL A 230 8.92 -7.97 -4.83
CA VAL A 230 9.61 -9.02 -5.58
C VAL A 230 8.61 -9.88 -6.35
N ALA A 231 7.46 -10.21 -5.75
CA ALA A 231 6.40 -10.94 -6.44
C ALA A 231 5.91 -10.22 -7.69
N ALA A 232 5.68 -8.91 -7.61
CA ALA A 232 5.23 -8.10 -8.74
C ALA A 232 6.30 -8.01 -9.83
N ALA A 233 7.57 -7.81 -9.46
CA ALA A 233 8.71 -7.81 -10.39
C ALA A 233 8.79 -9.11 -11.19
N ILE A 234 8.77 -10.24 -10.49
CA ILE A 234 8.82 -11.57 -11.10
C ILE A 234 7.62 -11.82 -12.02
N GLN A 235 6.41 -11.47 -11.59
CA GLN A 235 5.20 -11.71 -12.38
C GLN A 235 5.11 -10.84 -13.64
N THR A 236 5.69 -9.64 -13.58
CA THR A 236 5.88 -8.76 -14.76
C THR A 236 7.10 -9.13 -15.59
N ARG A 237 7.83 -10.20 -15.23
CA ARG A 237 9.06 -10.67 -15.87
C ARG A 237 10.20 -9.65 -15.88
N ASP A 238 10.15 -8.67 -14.99
CA ASP A 238 11.23 -7.71 -14.77
C ASP A 238 12.24 -8.31 -13.77
N PHE A 239 13.01 -9.27 -14.27
CA PHE A 239 13.95 -10.04 -13.44
C PHE A 239 15.14 -9.20 -12.98
N ASP A 240 15.57 -8.22 -13.79
CA ASP A 240 16.66 -7.30 -13.44
C ASP A 240 16.27 -6.46 -12.22
N TRP A 241 15.05 -5.90 -12.24
CA TRP A 241 14.55 -5.17 -11.09
C TRP A 241 14.28 -6.07 -9.89
N ALA A 242 13.82 -7.30 -10.09
CA ALA A 242 13.67 -8.26 -9.00
C ALA A 242 15.02 -8.51 -8.28
N GLU A 243 16.10 -8.72 -9.04
CA GLU A 243 17.44 -8.92 -8.48
C GLU A 243 17.94 -7.67 -7.75
N GLU A 244 17.82 -6.50 -8.38
CA GLU A 244 18.18 -5.22 -7.77
C GLU A 244 17.45 -5.00 -6.43
N LEU A 245 16.13 -5.21 -6.43
CA LEU A 245 15.27 -5.06 -5.27
C LEU A 245 15.70 -5.99 -4.13
N ILE A 246 16.00 -7.26 -4.46
CA ILE A 246 16.37 -8.27 -3.47
C ILE A 246 17.68 -7.88 -2.77
N GLU A 247 18.70 -7.50 -3.54
CA GLU A 247 20.01 -7.18 -2.98
C GLU A 247 20.00 -5.85 -2.21
N GLN A 248 19.43 -4.80 -2.80
CA GLN A 248 19.51 -3.46 -2.24
C GLN A 248 18.65 -3.27 -0.99
N TYR A 249 17.45 -3.87 -0.96
CA TYR A 249 16.48 -3.60 0.10
C TYR A 249 16.56 -4.58 1.29
N ARG A 250 17.35 -5.65 1.19
CA ARG A 250 17.61 -6.59 2.29
C ARG A 250 18.02 -5.88 3.59
N ARG A 251 18.87 -4.85 3.49
CA ARG A 251 19.39 -4.12 4.67
C ARG A 251 18.28 -3.42 5.48
N PHE A 252 17.19 -3.03 4.83
CA PHE A 252 16.07 -2.35 5.48
C PHE A 252 15.10 -3.31 6.19
N LEU A 253 15.20 -4.62 5.94
CA LEU A 253 14.40 -5.61 6.66
C LEU A 253 14.83 -5.70 8.13
N SER A 254 13.87 -6.01 9.00
CA SER A 254 14.16 -6.31 10.40
C SER A 254 15.01 -7.58 10.52
N PRO A 255 15.98 -7.67 11.45
CA PRO A 255 16.84 -8.84 11.59
C PRO A 255 16.07 -10.14 11.77
N ALA A 256 14.92 -10.08 12.45
CA ALA A 256 14.05 -11.24 12.71
C ALA A 256 13.48 -11.90 11.44
N HIS A 257 13.39 -11.17 10.32
CA HIS A 257 12.78 -11.64 9.07
C HIS A 257 13.71 -11.57 7.86
N ARG A 258 14.84 -10.85 7.99
CA ARG A 258 15.74 -10.52 6.88
C ARG A 258 16.18 -11.74 6.09
N ASP A 259 16.77 -12.73 6.76
CA ASP A 259 17.36 -13.88 6.06
C ASP A 259 16.27 -14.74 5.43
N SER A 260 15.20 -15.06 6.16
CA SER A 260 14.09 -15.83 5.60
C SER A 260 13.42 -15.16 4.40
N ALA A 261 13.22 -13.83 4.43
CA ALA A 261 12.61 -13.12 3.31
C ALA A 261 13.56 -13.01 2.12
N TYR A 262 14.84 -12.74 2.36
CA TYR A 262 15.87 -12.67 1.33
C TYR A 262 16.01 -13.98 0.58
N HIS A 263 16.27 -15.08 1.29
CA HIS A 263 16.47 -16.41 0.69
C HIS A 263 15.21 -16.92 -0.01
N TYR A 264 14.02 -16.64 0.53
CA TYR A 264 12.77 -16.95 -0.17
C TYR A 264 12.67 -16.20 -1.51
N CYS A 265 12.97 -14.91 -1.52
CA CYS A 265 12.92 -14.11 -2.75
C CYS A 265 13.97 -14.54 -3.78
N ARG A 266 15.22 -14.81 -3.36
CA ARG A 266 16.26 -15.38 -4.22
C ARG A 266 15.81 -16.71 -4.80
N ALA A 267 15.31 -17.62 -3.96
CA ALA A 267 14.82 -18.92 -4.41
C ALA A 267 13.70 -18.81 -5.43
N ARG A 268 12.76 -17.88 -5.21
CA ARG A 268 11.66 -17.63 -6.15
C ARG A 268 12.15 -17.07 -7.48
N LEU A 269 13.10 -16.12 -7.46
CA LEU A 269 13.70 -15.57 -8.67
C LEU A 269 14.46 -16.66 -9.45
N SER A 270 15.29 -17.45 -8.77
CA SER A 270 16.03 -18.57 -9.37
C SER A 270 15.09 -19.64 -9.94
N TYR A 271 13.98 -19.94 -9.27
CA TYR A 271 12.97 -20.87 -9.78
C TYR A 271 12.35 -20.38 -11.10
N GLU A 272 11.92 -19.12 -11.15
CA GLU A 272 11.24 -18.53 -12.32
C GLU A 272 12.19 -18.30 -13.50
N THR A 273 13.50 -18.24 -13.24
CA THR A 273 14.56 -18.14 -14.26
C THR A 273 15.19 -19.50 -14.61
N GLY A 274 14.65 -20.61 -14.10
CA GLY A 274 15.10 -21.97 -14.42
C GLY A 274 16.37 -22.44 -13.70
N ARG A 275 16.92 -21.66 -12.77
CA ARG A 275 18.10 -21.99 -11.96
C ARG A 275 17.69 -22.81 -10.73
N TYR A 276 17.30 -24.06 -10.97
CA TYR A 276 16.67 -24.90 -9.96
C TYR A 276 17.60 -25.29 -8.79
N ASP A 277 18.87 -25.60 -9.05
CA ASP A 277 19.82 -25.95 -7.99
C ASP A 277 20.12 -24.76 -7.05
N GLU A 278 20.23 -23.56 -7.61
CA GLU A 278 20.34 -22.33 -6.83
C GLU A 278 19.10 -22.12 -5.97
N ALA A 279 17.90 -22.31 -6.54
CA ALA A 279 16.66 -22.13 -5.79
C ALA A 279 16.57 -23.10 -4.60
N LEU A 280 16.95 -24.36 -4.76
CA LEU A 280 17.02 -25.33 -3.66
C LEU A 280 18.08 -24.95 -2.63
N THR A 281 19.24 -24.48 -3.07
CA THR A 281 20.32 -24.01 -2.19
C THR A 281 19.84 -22.86 -1.31
N GLU A 282 19.21 -21.85 -1.90
CA GLU A 282 18.64 -20.69 -1.20
C GLU A 282 17.59 -21.12 -0.16
N ILE A 283 16.68 -22.05 -0.52
CA ILE A 283 15.68 -22.59 0.42
C ILE A 283 16.33 -23.27 1.62
N ASN A 284 17.42 -24.01 1.40
CA ASN A 284 18.09 -24.75 2.48
C ASN A 284 18.97 -23.86 3.37
N GLN A 285 19.35 -22.66 2.92
CA GLN A 285 20.16 -21.71 3.71
C GLN A 285 19.34 -20.98 4.80
N ALA A 286 18.01 -20.92 4.66
CA ALA A 286 17.16 -20.16 5.57
C ALA A 286 16.34 -21.01 6.55
N TYR A 287 16.28 -20.55 7.79
CA TYR A 287 15.30 -21.04 8.77
C TYR A 287 14.00 -20.21 8.70
N PHE A 288 12.97 -20.77 8.08
CA PHE A 288 11.66 -20.13 7.95
C PHE A 288 10.80 -20.28 9.21
N LYS A 289 10.89 -19.28 10.10
CA LYS A 289 10.03 -19.16 11.30
C LYS A 289 8.55 -18.94 10.94
N ASP A 290 8.29 -18.17 9.89
CA ASP A 290 6.94 -17.92 9.38
C ASP A 290 6.42 -19.19 8.68
N VAL A 291 5.32 -19.73 9.20
CA VAL A 291 4.76 -21.00 8.74
C VAL A 291 4.31 -20.94 7.28
N LEU A 292 3.75 -19.81 6.85
CA LEU A 292 3.25 -19.65 5.49
C LEU A 292 4.41 -19.45 4.51
N LEU A 293 5.43 -18.68 4.89
CA LEU A 293 6.64 -18.53 4.09
C LEU A 293 7.38 -19.86 3.93
N ASN A 294 7.45 -20.68 4.99
CA ASN A 294 8.02 -22.02 4.94
C ASN A 294 7.26 -22.93 3.97
N LEU A 295 5.92 -22.94 4.04
CA LEU A 295 5.10 -23.72 3.12
C LEU A 295 5.26 -23.26 1.67
N ALA A 296 5.37 -21.95 1.43
CA ALA A 296 5.63 -21.40 0.11
C ALA A 296 7.01 -21.82 -0.44
N ALA A 297 8.06 -21.76 0.37
CA ALA A 297 9.38 -22.27 0.01
C ALA A 297 9.34 -23.78 -0.32
N LYS A 298 8.65 -24.57 0.51
CA LYS A 298 8.46 -26.01 0.24
C LYS A 298 7.65 -26.26 -1.03
N THR A 299 6.71 -25.41 -1.38
CA THR A 299 6.01 -25.48 -2.67
C THR A 299 6.97 -25.25 -3.83
N ILE A 300 7.94 -24.32 -3.73
CA ILE A 300 8.98 -24.15 -4.76
C ILE A 300 9.81 -25.43 -4.88
N SER A 301 10.30 -26.01 -3.78
CA SER A 301 11.06 -27.28 -3.82
C SER A 301 10.25 -28.42 -4.45
N LEU A 302 8.96 -28.52 -4.12
CA LEU A 302 8.04 -29.52 -4.70
C LEU A 302 8.00 -29.39 -6.22
N LYS A 303 7.82 -28.17 -6.73
CA LYS A 303 7.76 -27.90 -8.17
C LYS A 303 9.09 -28.23 -8.84
N ILE A 304 10.21 -27.88 -8.21
CA ILE A 304 11.56 -28.21 -8.70
C ILE A 304 11.78 -29.71 -8.80
N TYR A 305 11.47 -30.48 -7.73
CA TYR A 305 11.67 -31.93 -7.76
C TYR A 305 10.82 -32.61 -8.83
N TYR A 306 9.61 -32.11 -9.08
CA TYR A 306 8.79 -32.60 -10.19
C TYR A 306 9.42 -32.28 -11.54
N THR A 307 9.84 -31.02 -11.75
CA THR A 307 10.44 -30.56 -13.02
C THR A 307 11.75 -31.28 -13.34
N LEU A 308 12.56 -31.61 -12.33
CA LEU A 308 13.81 -32.37 -12.48
C LEU A 308 13.58 -33.89 -12.50
N GLU A 309 12.34 -34.37 -12.48
CA GLU A 309 11.98 -35.80 -12.43
C GLU A 309 12.58 -36.57 -11.25
N ASN A 310 12.93 -35.86 -10.17
CA ASN A 310 13.45 -36.42 -8.93
C ASN A 310 12.29 -36.97 -8.06
N PHE A 311 11.59 -37.97 -8.57
CA PHE A 311 10.32 -38.43 -7.98
C PHE A 311 10.45 -39.05 -6.59
N ASP A 312 11.56 -39.74 -6.30
CA ASP A 312 11.83 -40.28 -4.96
C ASP A 312 11.95 -39.17 -3.90
N LEU A 313 12.69 -38.10 -4.26
CA LEU A 313 12.81 -36.92 -3.41
C LEU A 313 11.48 -36.17 -3.29
N LEU A 314 10.72 -36.09 -4.37
CA LEU A 314 9.39 -35.48 -4.38
C LEU A 314 8.43 -36.20 -3.44
N ASP A 315 8.35 -37.55 -3.49
CA ASP A 315 7.47 -38.31 -2.60
C ASP A 315 7.86 -38.12 -1.12
N ALA A 316 9.15 -38.22 -0.81
CA ALA A 316 9.67 -37.95 0.52
C ALA A 316 9.32 -36.53 1.00
N HIS A 317 9.48 -35.53 0.13
CA HIS A 317 9.15 -34.13 0.42
C HIS A 317 7.65 -33.90 0.64
N VAL A 318 6.80 -34.51 -0.20
CA VAL A 318 5.33 -34.47 -0.07
C VAL A 318 4.88 -35.10 1.25
N ASN A 319 5.51 -36.20 1.67
CA ASN A 319 5.24 -36.86 2.95
C ASN A 319 5.68 -35.99 4.14
N ALA A 320 6.88 -35.40 4.08
CA ALA A 320 7.37 -34.48 5.09
C ALA A 320 6.50 -33.22 5.22
N MET A 321 6.10 -32.61 4.09
CA MET A 321 5.22 -31.44 4.07
C MET A 321 3.83 -31.76 4.62
N ASN A 322 3.26 -32.94 4.30
CA ASN A 322 1.98 -33.40 4.87
C ASN A 322 2.07 -33.54 6.40
N ASN A 323 3.15 -34.15 6.92
CA ASN A 323 3.36 -34.30 8.36
C ASN A 323 3.50 -32.94 9.05
N PHE A 324 4.25 -32.02 8.45
CA PHE A 324 4.37 -30.64 8.95
C PHE A 324 3.01 -29.93 9.01
N ILE A 325 2.22 -29.99 7.94
CA ILE A 325 0.88 -29.38 7.86
C ILE A 325 -0.05 -29.94 8.95
N ARG A 326 -0.05 -31.26 9.14
CA ARG A 326 -0.90 -31.92 10.14
C ARG A 326 -0.57 -31.45 11.56
N ARG A 327 0.72 -31.37 11.90
CA ARG A 327 1.22 -30.98 13.23
C ARG A 327 1.04 -29.50 13.54
N ASN A 328 1.03 -28.62 12.54
CA ASN A 328 1.00 -27.19 12.75
C ASN A 328 -0.43 -26.63 12.76
N ARG A 329 -0.88 -26.13 13.93
CA ARG A 329 -2.23 -25.56 14.13
C ARG A 329 -2.37 -24.13 13.58
N LEU A 330 -1.27 -23.43 13.33
CA LEU A 330 -1.24 -22.00 12.97
C LEU A 330 -1.44 -21.71 11.47
N ILE A 331 -1.70 -22.74 10.65
CA ILE A 331 -1.86 -22.58 9.19
C ILE A 331 -3.21 -21.92 8.83
N GLY A 332 -4.21 -22.04 9.71
CA GLY A 332 -5.54 -21.45 9.50
C GLY A 332 -6.19 -21.95 8.20
N TYR A 333 -6.83 -21.02 7.46
CA TYR A 333 -7.60 -21.31 6.25
C TYR A 333 -6.73 -21.83 5.08
N HIS A 334 -5.42 -21.56 5.09
CA HIS A 334 -4.49 -22.05 4.05
C HIS A 334 -4.27 -23.57 4.09
N ARG A 335 -4.67 -24.26 5.18
CA ARG A 335 -4.42 -25.70 5.36
C ARG A 335 -5.03 -26.52 4.22
N LYS A 336 -6.28 -26.21 3.84
CA LYS A 336 -6.97 -26.94 2.77
C LYS A 336 -6.27 -26.75 1.41
N ASN A 337 -5.75 -25.55 1.14
CA ASN A 337 -5.03 -25.24 -0.08
C ASN A 337 -3.78 -26.13 -0.24
N TYR A 338 -2.92 -26.16 0.78
CA TYR A 338 -1.70 -26.97 0.70
C TYR A 338 -1.98 -28.48 0.71
N LEU A 339 -3.00 -28.95 1.44
CA LEU A 339 -3.40 -30.36 1.38
C LEU A 339 -3.92 -30.75 -0.02
N ASN A 340 -4.66 -29.87 -0.68
CA ASN A 340 -5.08 -30.07 -2.06
C ASN A 340 -3.87 -30.15 -3.00
N LEU A 341 -2.90 -29.24 -2.87
CA LEU A 341 -1.64 -29.29 -3.63
C LEU A 341 -0.95 -30.66 -3.46
N LEU A 342 -0.74 -31.12 -2.23
CA LEU A 342 -0.09 -32.41 -1.96
C LEU A 342 -0.89 -33.59 -2.51
N ARG A 343 -2.23 -33.54 -2.39
CA ARG A 343 -3.12 -34.58 -2.93
C ARG A 343 -2.98 -34.67 -4.46
N PHE A 344 -3.03 -33.55 -5.17
CA PHE A 344 -2.94 -33.56 -6.63
C PHE A 344 -1.53 -33.85 -7.13
N THR A 345 -0.49 -33.46 -6.39
CA THR A 345 0.89 -33.86 -6.69
C THR A 345 1.05 -35.39 -6.63
N ARG A 346 0.49 -36.06 -5.62
CA ARG A 346 0.49 -37.53 -5.57
C ARG A 346 -0.28 -38.17 -6.72
N LYS A 347 -1.40 -37.55 -7.14
CA LYS A 347 -2.15 -38.04 -8.32
C LYS A 347 -1.36 -37.86 -9.61
N LEU A 348 -0.60 -36.77 -9.76
CA LEU A 348 0.30 -36.58 -10.90
C LEU A 348 1.40 -37.64 -10.95
N LEU A 349 1.94 -38.05 -9.81
CA LEU A 349 2.94 -39.11 -9.75
C LEU A 349 2.39 -40.50 -10.11
N GLY A 350 1.10 -40.74 -9.86
CA GLY A 350 0.47 -42.05 -10.07
C GLY A 350 -0.35 -42.19 -11.34
N VAL A 351 -0.65 -41.10 -12.05
CA VAL A 351 -1.44 -41.15 -13.29
C VAL A 351 -0.57 -41.70 -14.42
N ASN A 352 -1.10 -42.63 -15.21
CA ASN A 352 -0.44 -43.07 -16.44
C ASN A 352 -0.57 -41.97 -17.50
N PRO A 353 0.53 -41.34 -17.97
CA PRO A 353 0.46 -40.29 -18.98
C PRO A 353 -0.12 -40.77 -20.32
N PHE A 354 -0.05 -42.08 -20.58
CA PHE A 354 -0.56 -42.70 -21.81
C PHE A 354 -2.03 -43.13 -21.72
N ASP A 355 -2.74 -42.82 -20.62
CA ASP A 355 -4.18 -43.01 -20.48
C ASP A 355 -4.90 -41.64 -20.59
N PRO A 356 -5.46 -41.30 -21.78
CA PRO A 356 -6.14 -40.03 -21.98
C PRO A 356 -7.36 -39.86 -21.07
N LYS A 357 -8.05 -40.96 -20.71
CA LYS A 357 -9.23 -40.91 -19.86
C LYS A 357 -8.83 -40.57 -18.43
N ALA A 358 -7.83 -41.26 -17.87
CA ALA A 358 -7.34 -40.97 -16.53
C ALA A 358 -6.77 -39.55 -16.41
N THR A 359 -6.05 -39.08 -17.45
CA THR A 359 -5.50 -37.72 -17.52
C THR A 359 -6.62 -36.67 -17.59
N ALA A 360 -7.66 -36.89 -18.39
CA ALA A 360 -8.82 -36.01 -18.48
C ALA A 360 -9.61 -35.95 -17.15
N GLU A 361 -9.81 -37.10 -16.49
CA GLU A 361 -10.47 -37.15 -15.18
C GLU A 361 -9.68 -36.37 -14.11
N LEU A 362 -8.35 -36.48 -14.12
CA LEU A 362 -7.50 -35.72 -13.20
C LEU A 362 -7.54 -34.21 -13.48
N ARG A 363 -7.55 -33.80 -14.76
CA ARG A 363 -7.72 -32.40 -15.18
C ARG A 363 -9.00 -31.80 -14.60
N VAL A 364 -10.15 -32.47 -14.78
CA VAL A 364 -11.45 -32.03 -14.24
C VAL A 364 -11.41 -31.89 -12.71
N GLN A 365 -10.76 -32.83 -12.01
CA GLN A 365 -10.64 -32.75 -10.55
C GLN A 365 -9.78 -31.57 -10.07
N ILE A 366 -8.72 -31.24 -10.80
CA ILE A 366 -7.86 -30.08 -10.49
C ILE A 366 -8.61 -28.78 -10.76
N GLU A 367 -9.36 -28.70 -11.86
CA GLU A 367 -10.19 -27.53 -12.21
C GLU A 367 -11.27 -27.26 -11.15
N ALA A 368 -11.96 -28.31 -10.70
CA ALA A 368 -13.01 -28.22 -9.69
C ALA A 368 -12.51 -27.99 -8.25
N ALA A 369 -11.19 -28.08 -8.00
CA ALA A 369 -10.65 -27.95 -6.66
C ALA A 369 -10.61 -26.50 -6.17
N GLU A 370 -11.22 -26.26 -5.01
CA GLU A 370 -11.18 -24.98 -4.32
C GLU A 370 -11.07 -25.16 -2.78
N PRO A 371 -10.10 -24.49 -2.11
CA PRO A 371 -9.03 -23.65 -2.67
C PRO A 371 -7.87 -24.47 -3.29
N LEU A 372 -7.26 -23.94 -4.36
CA LEU A 372 -6.04 -24.48 -4.98
C LEU A 372 -5.27 -23.37 -5.73
N THR A 373 -4.25 -22.80 -5.12
CA THR A 373 -3.47 -21.67 -5.68
C THR A 373 -2.55 -22.08 -6.83
N GLU A 374 -1.96 -23.28 -6.77
CA GLU A 374 -1.06 -23.80 -7.81
C GLU A 374 -1.79 -24.55 -8.94
N LYS A 375 -3.08 -24.22 -9.17
CA LYS A 375 -3.92 -24.90 -10.17
C LYS A 375 -3.31 -24.83 -11.56
N ALA A 376 -2.86 -23.65 -11.99
CA ALA A 376 -2.24 -23.45 -13.29
C ALA A 376 -0.98 -24.32 -13.48
N TRP A 377 -0.14 -24.44 -12.45
CA TRP A 377 1.06 -25.27 -12.52
C TRP A 377 0.72 -26.76 -12.64
N LEU A 378 -0.21 -27.26 -11.83
CA LEU A 378 -0.64 -28.68 -11.87
C LEU A 378 -1.25 -29.04 -13.23
N LEU A 379 -2.06 -28.16 -13.81
CA LEU A 379 -2.64 -28.37 -15.14
C LEU A 379 -1.59 -28.38 -16.25
N ALA A 380 -0.54 -27.56 -16.11
CA ALA A 380 0.56 -27.53 -17.06
C ALA A 380 1.38 -28.84 -17.08
N GLN A 381 1.35 -29.64 -16.00
CA GLN A 381 2.04 -30.93 -15.94
C GLN A 381 1.25 -32.09 -16.59
N LEU A 382 -0.04 -31.90 -16.89
CA LEU A 382 -0.90 -32.90 -17.56
C LEU A 382 -0.87 -32.79 -19.09
N ARG A 383 0.21 -32.25 -19.66
CA ARG A 383 0.30 -31.98 -21.10
C ARG A 383 0.61 -33.22 -21.90
#